data_AF-A0AAE1WDS5-F1
#
_entry.id   AF-A0AAE1WDS5-F1
#
_cell.length_a   1.000
_cell.length_b   1.000
_cell.length_c   1.000
_cell.angle_alpha   90.00
_cell.angle_beta   90.00
_cell.angle_gamma   90.00
#
_symmetry.space_group_name_H-M   'P 1'
#
loop_
_entity.id
_entity.type
_entity.pdbx_description
1 polymer ?
#
loop_
_entity_poly.entity_id
_entity_poly.type
_entity_poly.pdbx_seq_one_letter_code
_entity_poly.pdbx_strand_id
1 'polypeptide(L)'
;MVSEPSFEGLCIPQLIELHKSVISMADAGESSRQSVPEALQLHRSDHLGMILVSTLLTKSNYLTWSYAVKRALRAKMKLGFIDGTTMKPHSTDLFFEQWIRVDSMVTTWILNCISKEIVGSFMYAKSARTLWLDLEERYGECNGPLLYQLQLEITSLAQGNMSIFEYFSKLRMVWDEIDMLMPTPQCTCGGCTCGVSKATTDQATFTRLFQFFMGLSETFDHLRDQLLVMDSVPMVNKAYSMVLRVEKQREVNVDCTNTMENAAMQVRAGNKREYIPTQRRYTYKNGQFCSNCNRSGHTRDTCFKLHGTPDWYKDLIEKKKKERDGIRGYNAQVEEQQYHQFQVPKQEALLQELVSLMKGEGHYVQM
;
A
#
# COMPACT_ATOMS: atom_id res chain seq x y z
N MET A 1 -18.86 -84.28 6.87
CA MET A 1 -17.83 -84.92 6.02
C MET A 1 -17.53 -83.93 4.91
N VAL A 2 -16.57 -83.04 5.15
CA VAL A 2 -16.09 -82.07 4.16
C VAL A 2 -14.85 -82.70 3.54
N SER A 3 -14.94 -83.02 2.25
CA SER A 3 -13.85 -83.62 1.50
C SER A 3 -12.91 -82.52 1.02
N GLU A 4 -11.69 -82.50 1.55
CA GLU A 4 -10.59 -81.66 1.05
C GLU A 4 -10.25 -82.04 -0.41
N PRO A 5 -9.97 -81.08 -1.31
CA PRO A 5 -9.37 -81.40 -2.59
C PRO A 5 -7.86 -81.62 -2.38
N SER A 6 -7.44 -82.88 -2.48
CA SER A 6 -6.04 -83.31 -2.49
C SER A 6 -5.33 -82.79 -3.75
N PHE A 7 -4.42 -81.83 -3.57
CA PHE A 7 -3.48 -81.37 -4.60
C PHE A 7 -2.25 -82.30 -4.66
N GLU A 8 -2.46 -83.56 -5.04
CA GLU A 8 -1.36 -84.46 -5.40
C GLU A 8 -1.36 -84.65 -6.92
N GLY A 9 -0.41 -84.00 -7.61
CA GLY A 9 -0.13 -84.28 -9.03
C GLY A 9 -0.02 -83.10 -9.99
N LEU A 10 0.08 -81.84 -9.54
CA LEU A 10 0.42 -80.73 -10.45
C LEU A 10 1.94 -80.58 -10.56
N CYS A 11 2.48 -80.73 -11.76
CA CYS A 11 3.88 -80.43 -12.06
C CYS A 11 4.13 -78.92 -11.83
N ILE A 12 5.30 -78.58 -11.30
CA ILE A 12 5.74 -77.21 -10.94
C ILE A 12 5.35 -76.12 -11.97
N PRO A 13 5.40 -76.35 -13.30
CA PRO A 13 4.95 -75.37 -14.29
C PRO A 13 3.45 -75.03 -14.24
N GLN A 14 2.58 -75.98 -13.90
CA GLN A 14 1.12 -75.76 -13.83
C GLN A 14 0.72 -74.97 -12.58
N LEU A 15 1.44 -75.12 -11.47
CA LEU A 15 1.30 -74.28 -10.28
C LEU A 15 1.72 -72.83 -10.56
N ILE A 16 2.76 -72.64 -11.39
CA ILE A 16 3.21 -71.30 -11.80
C ILE A 16 2.18 -70.64 -12.73
N GLU A 17 1.54 -71.37 -13.64
CA GLU A 17 0.46 -70.81 -14.48
C GLU A 17 -0.79 -70.46 -13.68
N LEU A 18 -1.20 -71.30 -12.72
CA LEU A 18 -2.29 -70.97 -11.81
C LEU A 18 -1.98 -69.74 -10.95
N HIS A 19 -0.74 -69.61 -10.46
CA HIS A 19 -0.31 -68.43 -9.71
C HIS A 19 -0.26 -67.17 -10.59
N LYS A 20 0.20 -67.27 -11.85
CA LYS A 20 0.15 -66.17 -12.82
C LYS A 20 -1.27 -65.77 -13.21
N SER A 21 -2.18 -66.74 -13.32
CA SER A 21 -3.60 -66.50 -13.59
C SER A 21 -4.30 -65.83 -12.40
N VAL A 22 -4.02 -66.25 -11.17
CA VAL A 22 -4.54 -65.61 -9.95
C VAL A 22 -3.97 -64.20 -9.75
N ILE A 23 -2.68 -63.97 -10.04
CA ILE A 23 -2.09 -62.63 -10.05
C ILE A 23 -2.72 -61.76 -11.14
N SER A 24 -2.94 -62.30 -12.35
CA SER A 24 -3.62 -61.57 -13.42
C SER A 24 -5.08 -61.22 -13.09
N MET A 25 -5.77 -62.04 -12.30
CA MET A 25 -7.14 -61.74 -11.83
C MET A 25 -7.12 -60.75 -10.64
N ALA A 26 -6.08 -60.75 -9.81
CA ALA A 26 -5.88 -59.75 -8.77
C ALA A 26 -5.51 -58.37 -9.36
N ASP A 27 -4.66 -58.32 -10.39
CA ASP A 27 -4.31 -57.09 -11.12
C ASP A 27 -5.48 -56.57 -11.98
N ALA A 28 -6.34 -57.46 -12.51
CA ALA A 28 -7.57 -57.06 -13.18
C ALA A 28 -8.62 -56.47 -12.21
N GLY A 29 -8.52 -56.77 -10.91
CA GLY A 29 -9.35 -56.20 -9.84
C GLY A 29 -8.90 -54.82 -9.35
N GLU A 30 -7.70 -54.36 -9.73
CA GLU A 30 -7.15 -53.06 -9.31
C GLU A 30 -7.20 -51.97 -10.39
N SER A 31 -7.70 -52.28 -11.59
CA SER A 31 -7.89 -51.29 -12.67
C SER A 31 -9.36 -50.91 -12.87
N SER A 32 -9.91 -50.11 -11.94
CA SER A 32 -10.82 -48.98 -12.26
C SER A 32 -11.20 -48.11 -11.05
N ARG A 33 -10.34 -47.95 -10.02
CA ARG A 33 -10.52 -46.81 -9.11
C ARG A 33 -10.04 -45.57 -9.86
N GLN A 34 -10.90 -44.97 -10.69
CA GLN A 34 -10.62 -43.64 -11.22
C GLN A 34 -10.40 -42.72 -10.02
N SER A 35 -9.15 -42.35 -9.78
CA SER A 35 -8.78 -41.45 -8.69
C SER A 35 -9.48 -40.12 -8.93
N VAL A 36 -10.26 -39.67 -7.95
CA VAL A 36 -10.95 -38.38 -8.01
C VAL A 36 -9.92 -37.29 -8.36
N PRO A 37 -10.14 -36.50 -9.43
CA PRO A 37 -9.29 -35.36 -9.75
C PRO A 37 -9.06 -34.47 -8.53
N GLU A 38 -7.82 -34.08 -8.27
CA GLU A 38 -7.44 -33.31 -7.06
C GLU A 38 -8.23 -32.01 -6.91
N ALA A 39 -8.59 -31.36 -8.03
CA ALA A 39 -9.46 -30.19 -8.06
C ALA A 39 -10.86 -30.46 -7.47
N LEU A 40 -11.36 -31.70 -7.57
CA LEU A 40 -12.67 -32.14 -7.08
C LEU A 40 -12.62 -32.70 -5.65
N GLN A 41 -11.44 -32.83 -5.06
CA GLN A 41 -11.29 -33.25 -3.68
C GLN A 41 -11.49 -32.07 -2.72
N LEU A 42 -12.25 -32.29 -1.65
CA LEU A 42 -12.44 -31.34 -0.56
C LEU A 42 -11.57 -31.76 0.62
N HIS A 43 -10.81 -30.81 1.14
CA HIS A 43 -10.02 -31.04 2.34
C HIS A 43 -10.93 -31.07 3.57
N ARG A 44 -10.53 -31.77 4.65
CA ARG A 44 -11.35 -31.87 5.88
C ARG A 44 -11.61 -30.52 6.56
N SER A 45 -10.78 -29.51 6.29
CA SER A 45 -10.97 -28.15 6.78
C SER A 45 -11.87 -27.29 5.90
N ASP A 46 -12.31 -27.80 4.74
CA ASP A 46 -13.21 -27.10 3.85
C ASP A 46 -14.65 -27.17 4.39
N HIS A 47 -15.19 -26.01 4.75
CA HIS A 47 -16.54 -25.87 5.28
C HIS A 47 -17.15 -24.56 4.79
N LEU A 48 -18.49 -24.47 4.82
CA LEU A 48 -19.25 -23.35 4.26
C LEU A 48 -18.95 -22.01 4.96
N GLY A 49 -18.55 -22.02 6.22
CA GLY A 49 -18.23 -20.82 6.99
C GLY A 49 -16.82 -20.27 6.77
N MET A 50 -16.01 -20.88 5.91
CA MET A 50 -14.68 -20.34 5.62
C MET A 50 -14.78 -18.98 4.92
N ILE A 51 -13.92 -18.07 5.38
CA ILE A 51 -13.69 -16.77 4.78
C ILE A 51 -12.34 -16.86 4.07
N LEU A 52 -12.34 -16.74 2.73
CA LEU A 52 -11.12 -16.80 1.93
C LEU A 52 -10.25 -15.55 2.11
N VAL A 53 -10.90 -14.39 2.27
CA VAL A 53 -10.26 -13.08 2.40
C VAL A 53 -11.01 -12.28 3.45
N SER A 54 -10.29 -11.71 4.43
CA SER A 54 -10.89 -10.91 5.51
C SER A 54 -11.49 -9.59 5.02
N THR A 55 -10.90 -9.00 3.98
CA THR A 55 -11.39 -7.78 3.34
C THR A 55 -12.55 -8.13 2.43
N LEU A 56 -13.74 -7.62 2.73
CA LEU A 56 -14.95 -7.86 1.94
C LEU A 56 -14.96 -7.02 0.66
N LEU A 57 -15.61 -7.53 -0.39
CA LEU A 57 -15.83 -6.77 -1.62
C LEU A 57 -16.80 -5.62 -1.35
N THR A 58 -16.35 -4.43 -1.73
CA THR A 58 -17.11 -3.17 -1.77
C THR A 58 -17.14 -2.67 -3.22
N LYS A 59 -17.65 -1.45 -3.44
CA LYS A 59 -17.79 -0.88 -4.78
C LYS A 59 -16.45 -0.44 -5.42
N SER A 60 -15.38 -0.29 -4.64
CA SER A 60 -14.13 0.34 -5.11
C SER A 60 -12.87 -0.51 -4.98
N ASN A 61 -12.92 -1.65 -4.28
CA ASN A 61 -11.74 -2.47 -3.96
C ASN A 61 -11.71 -3.79 -4.74
N TYR A 62 -12.44 -3.90 -5.87
CA TYR A 62 -12.58 -5.15 -6.61
C TYR A 62 -11.24 -5.76 -7.03
N LEU A 63 -10.27 -4.95 -7.47
CA LEU A 63 -8.99 -5.49 -7.90
C LEU A 63 -8.24 -6.15 -6.74
N THR A 64 -7.99 -5.40 -5.66
CA THR A 64 -7.30 -5.88 -4.45
C THR A 64 -8.00 -7.13 -3.89
N TRP A 65 -9.33 -7.09 -3.85
CA TRP A 65 -10.16 -8.22 -3.42
C TRP A 65 -10.03 -9.43 -4.34
N SER A 66 -10.21 -9.25 -5.65
CA SER A 66 -10.28 -10.34 -6.63
C SER A 66 -8.97 -11.13 -6.68
N TYR A 67 -7.83 -10.45 -6.56
CA TYR A 67 -6.53 -11.11 -6.51
C TYR A 67 -6.30 -11.87 -5.21
N ALA A 68 -6.72 -11.32 -4.07
CA ALA A 68 -6.66 -12.02 -2.80
C ALA A 68 -7.50 -13.30 -2.85
N VAL A 69 -8.70 -13.24 -3.42
CA VAL A 69 -9.58 -14.41 -3.62
C VAL A 69 -8.95 -15.41 -4.60
N LYS A 70 -8.46 -14.96 -5.76
CA LYS A 70 -7.74 -15.81 -6.73
C LYS A 70 -6.55 -16.53 -6.09
N ARG A 71 -5.76 -15.85 -5.24
CA ARG A 71 -4.65 -16.47 -4.49
C ARG A 71 -5.13 -17.53 -3.50
N ALA A 72 -6.17 -17.23 -2.72
CA ALA A 72 -6.74 -18.18 -1.76
C ALA A 72 -7.30 -19.44 -2.46
N LEU A 73 -8.03 -19.25 -3.56
CA LEU A 73 -8.55 -20.35 -4.38
C LEU A 73 -7.43 -21.16 -5.04
N ARG A 74 -6.34 -20.51 -5.48
CA ARG A 74 -5.17 -21.20 -6.02
C ARG A 74 -4.50 -22.08 -4.96
N ALA A 75 -4.33 -21.59 -3.73
CA ALA A 75 -3.81 -22.38 -2.62
C ALA A 75 -4.68 -23.60 -2.27
N LYS A 76 -5.99 -23.52 -2.57
CA LYS A 76 -6.96 -24.61 -2.40
C LYS A 76 -7.12 -25.51 -3.62
N MET A 77 -6.41 -25.22 -4.72
CA MET A 77 -6.57 -25.88 -6.03
C MET A 77 -8.00 -25.80 -6.58
N LYS A 78 -8.70 -24.69 -6.30
CA LYS A 78 -10.09 -24.42 -6.73
C LYS A 78 -10.21 -23.27 -7.72
N LEU A 79 -9.08 -22.66 -8.10
CA LEU A 79 -9.05 -21.57 -9.08
C LEU A 79 -9.72 -21.94 -10.41
N GLY A 80 -9.61 -23.19 -10.84
CA GLY A 80 -10.19 -23.64 -12.11
C GLY A 80 -11.72 -23.58 -12.19
N PHE A 81 -12.42 -23.45 -11.07
CA PHE A 81 -13.88 -23.23 -11.05
C PHE A 81 -14.27 -21.82 -11.45
N ILE A 82 -13.41 -20.81 -11.22
CA ILE A 82 -13.68 -19.43 -11.62
C ILE A 82 -13.08 -19.11 -13.01
N ASP A 83 -11.85 -19.57 -13.28
CA ASP A 83 -11.18 -19.33 -14.56
C ASP A 83 -11.73 -20.26 -15.67
N GLY A 84 -12.47 -21.29 -15.29
CA GLY A 84 -13.14 -22.19 -16.23
C GLY A 84 -12.29 -23.33 -16.78
N THR A 85 -11.07 -23.50 -16.27
CA THR A 85 -10.20 -24.63 -16.63
C THR A 85 -10.74 -25.96 -16.11
N THR A 86 -11.54 -25.93 -15.03
CA THR A 86 -12.29 -27.11 -14.55
C THR A 86 -13.69 -27.08 -15.16
N MET A 87 -13.83 -27.66 -16.35
CA MET A 87 -15.12 -27.69 -17.06
C MET A 87 -16.16 -28.53 -16.32
N LYS A 88 -17.42 -28.11 -16.41
CA LYS A 88 -18.55 -28.85 -15.87
C LYS A 88 -18.68 -30.20 -16.62
N PRO A 89 -18.62 -31.34 -15.92
CA PRO A 89 -18.81 -32.65 -16.53
C PRO A 89 -20.21 -32.82 -17.12
N HIS A 90 -20.37 -33.78 -18.02
CA HIS A 90 -21.70 -34.17 -18.51
C HIS A 90 -22.51 -34.81 -17.36
N SER A 91 -23.84 -34.73 -17.39
CA SER A 91 -24.71 -35.27 -16.33
C SER A 91 -24.60 -36.79 -16.13
N THR A 92 -24.03 -37.48 -17.11
CA THR A 92 -23.79 -38.93 -17.10
C THR A 92 -22.42 -39.31 -16.54
N ASP A 93 -21.58 -38.33 -16.20
CA ASP A 93 -20.23 -38.57 -15.67
C ASP A 93 -20.29 -38.92 -14.17
N LEU A 94 -19.42 -39.85 -13.75
CA LEU A 94 -19.28 -40.29 -12.36
C LEU A 94 -18.91 -39.14 -11.42
N PHE A 95 -18.21 -38.12 -11.92
CA PHE A 95 -17.75 -36.98 -11.13
C PHE A 95 -18.70 -35.77 -11.15
N PHE A 96 -19.85 -35.85 -11.81
CA PHE A 96 -20.78 -34.73 -11.97
C PHE A 96 -21.28 -34.17 -10.62
N GLU A 97 -21.79 -35.03 -9.74
CA GLU A 97 -22.29 -34.63 -8.42
C GLU A 97 -21.18 -34.06 -7.53
N GLN A 98 -19.96 -34.63 -7.64
CA GLN A 98 -18.82 -34.13 -6.90
C GLN A 98 -18.38 -32.75 -7.38
N TRP A 99 -18.41 -32.51 -8.70
CA TRP A 99 -18.15 -31.20 -9.26
C TRP A 99 -19.17 -30.17 -8.76
N ILE A 100 -20.47 -30.50 -8.77
CA ILE A 100 -21.54 -29.61 -8.27
C ILE A 100 -21.31 -29.27 -6.80
N ARG A 101 -20.94 -30.25 -5.98
CA ARG A 101 -20.65 -30.04 -4.56
C ARG A 101 -19.50 -29.04 -4.35
N VAL A 102 -18.42 -29.18 -5.11
CA VAL A 102 -17.26 -28.28 -5.01
C VAL A 102 -17.60 -26.90 -5.55
N ASP A 103 -18.30 -26.80 -6.69
CA ASP A 103 -18.74 -25.53 -7.27
C ASP A 103 -19.66 -24.75 -6.32
N SER A 104 -20.60 -25.44 -5.67
CA SER A 104 -21.48 -24.84 -4.65
C SER A 104 -20.68 -24.31 -3.44
N MET A 105 -19.61 -25.01 -3.07
CA MET A 105 -18.74 -24.59 -1.98
C MET A 105 -17.92 -23.35 -2.34
N VAL A 106 -17.32 -23.34 -3.53
CA VAL A 106 -16.58 -22.17 -4.04
C VAL A 106 -17.51 -20.97 -4.18
N THR A 107 -18.73 -21.18 -4.68
CA THR A 107 -19.77 -20.14 -4.77
C THR A 107 -20.06 -19.55 -3.39
N THR A 108 -20.27 -20.40 -2.38
CA THR A 108 -20.53 -19.94 -1.00
C THR A 108 -19.35 -19.16 -0.44
N TRP A 109 -18.12 -19.62 -0.66
CA TRP A 109 -16.93 -18.92 -0.20
C TRP A 109 -16.77 -17.53 -0.84
N ILE A 110 -17.07 -17.41 -2.13
CA ILE A 110 -17.05 -16.12 -2.82
C ILE A 110 -18.13 -15.21 -2.23
N LEU A 111 -19.36 -15.70 -2.06
CA LEU A 111 -20.46 -14.93 -1.46
C LEU A 111 -20.13 -14.45 -0.04
N ASN A 112 -19.47 -15.26 0.77
CA ASN A 112 -19.02 -14.88 2.12
C ASN A 112 -17.96 -13.76 2.11
N CYS A 113 -17.26 -13.57 0.99
CA CYS A 113 -16.25 -12.53 0.83
C CYS A 113 -16.85 -11.24 0.24
N ILE A 114 -18.17 -11.15 0.08
CA ILE A 114 -18.86 -9.97 -0.45
C ILE A 114 -19.54 -9.20 0.69
N SER A 115 -19.49 -7.87 0.66
CA SER A 115 -20.18 -7.04 1.65
C SER A 115 -21.69 -7.23 1.60
N LYS A 116 -22.33 -7.12 2.78
CA LYS A 116 -23.79 -7.33 2.93
C LYS A 116 -24.62 -6.36 2.08
N GLU A 117 -24.07 -5.22 1.69
CA GLU A 117 -24.74 -4.21 0.87
C GLU A 117 -24.97 -4.67 -0.57
N ILE A 118 -24.04 -5.46 -1.13
CA ILE A 118 -24.07 -5.84 -2.54
C ILE A 118 -24.29 -7.35 -2.75
N VAL A 119 -24.07 -8.19 -1.72
CA VAL A 119 -24.22 -9.65 -1.85
C VAL A 119 -25.61 -10.07 -2.33
N GLY A 120 -26.66 -9.30 -2.01
CA GLY A 120 -28.04 -9.57 -2.40
C GLY A 120 -28.25 -9.71 -3.92
N SER A 121 -27.47 -8.99 -4.75
CA SER A 121 -27.57 -9.12 -6.21
C SER A 121 -26.96 -10.40 -6.76
N PHE A 122 -26.19 -11.13 -5.95
CA PHE A 122 -25.39 -12.28 -6.37
C PHE A 122 -25.89 -13.61 -5.80
N MET A 123 -26.86 -13.59 -4.88
CA MET A 123 -27.35 -14.78 -4.17
C MET A 123 -27.88 -15.91 -5.07
N TYR A 124 -28.37 -15.58 -6.27
CA TYR A 124 -28.98 -16.53 -7.20
C TYR A 124 -28.04 -16.98 -8.32
N ALA A 125 -26.74 -16.73 -8.20
CA ALA A 125 -25.77 -17.19 -9.18
C ALA A 125 -25.76 -18.73 -9.25
N LYS A 126 -25.80 -19.26 -10.48
CA LYS A 126 -25.97 -20.70 -10.73
C LYS A 126 -24.68 -21.52 -10.59
N SER A 127 -23.53 -20.85 -10.61
CA SER A 127 -22.20 -21.46 -10.49
C SER A 127 -21.17 -20.44 -10.01
N ALA A 128 -20.02 -20.92 -9.54
CA ALA A 128 -18.93 -20.04 -9.13
C ALA A 128 -18.39 -19.24 -10.31
N ARG A 129 -18.35 -19.83 -11.52
CA ARG A 129 -17.90 -19.15 -12.74
C ARG A 129 -18.82 -18.00 -13.13
N THR A 130 -20.13 -18.24 -13.18
CA THR A 130 -21.10 -17.19 -13.53
C THR A 130 -21.06 -16.05 -12.51
N LEU A 131 -20.95 -16.39 -11.21
CA LEU A 131 -20.79 -15.40 -10.16
C LEU A 131 -19.53 -14.55 -10.37
N TRP A 132 -18.41 -15.19 -10.70
CA TRP A 132 -17.14 -14.50 -10.92
C TRP A 132 -17.20 -13.53 -12.11
N LEU A 133 -17.76 -13.97 -13.23
CA LEU A 133 -17.90 -13.13 -14.43
C LEU A 133 -18.82 -11.92 -14.18
N ASP A 134 -19.95 -12.12 -13.49
CA ASP A 134 -20.85 -11.02 -13.14
C ASP A 134 -20.18 -9.97 -12.24
N LEU A 135 -19.30 -10.41 -11.33
CA LEU A 135 -18.52 -9.50 -10.48
C LEU A 135 -17.45 -8.75 -11.28
N GLU A 136 -16.79 -9.43 -12.21
CA GLU A 136 -15.77 -8.85 -13.09
C GLU A 136 -16.37 -7.83 -14.05
N GLU A 137 -17.53 -8.10 -14.63
CA GLU A 137 -18.23 -7.16 -15.52
C GLU A 137 -18.69 -5.91 -14.76
N ARG A 138 -19.24 -6.07 -13.55
CA ARG A 138 -19.82 -4.94 -12.78
C ARG A 138 -18.78 -4.08 -12.08
N TYR A 139 -17.68 -4.67 -11.60
CA TYR A 139 -16.70 -3.99 -10.76
C TYR A 139 -15.27 -4.05 -11.30
N GLY A 140 -15.00 -4.79 -12.37
CA GLY A 140 -13.68 -4.91 -12.98
C GLY A 140 -13.24 -3.72 -13.83
N GLU A 141 -14.17 -2.89 -14.32
CA GLU A 141 -13.86 -1.75 -15.20
C GLU A 141 -13.29 -0.51 -14.49
N CYS A 142 -13.15 -0.50 -13.16
CA CYS A 142 -12.79 0.70 -12.40
C CYS A 142 -11.29 1.11 -12.44
N ASN A 143 -10.50 0.60 -13.38
CA ASN A 143 -9.04 0.79 -13.37
C ASN A 143 -8.60 2.24 -13.65
N GLY A 144 -9.31 2.98 -14.51
CA GLY A 144 -8.90 4.35 -14.90
C GLY A 144 -8.92 5.37 -13.75
N PRO A 145 -10.09 5.60 -13.10
CA PRO A 145 -10.20 6.53 -11.98
C PRO A 145 -9.35 6.12 -10.77
N LEU A 146 -9.27 4.82 -10.47
CA LEU A 146 -8.44 4.30 -9.36
C LEU A 146 -6.95 4.51 -9.65
N LEU A 147 -6.49 4.21 -10.87
CA LEU A 147 -5.10 4.45 -11.26
C LEU A 147 -4.78 5.94 -11.18
N TYR A 148 -5.68 6.81 -11.64
CA TYR A 148 -5.51 8.26 -11.51
C TYR A 148 -5.41 8.69 -10.03
N GLN A 149 -6.26 8.17 -9.16
CA GLN A 149 -6.21 8.45 -7.73
C GLN A 149 -4.88 8.01 -7.11
N LEU A 150 -4.39 6.81 -7.43
CA LEU A 150 -3.12 6.31 -6.92
C LEU A 150 -1.93 7.13 -7.44
N GLN A 151 -1.98 7.59 -8.69
CA GLN A 151 -0.95 8.48 -9.24
C GLN A 151 -0.94 9.86 -8.57
N LEU A 152 -2.12 10.40 -8.25
CA LEU A 152 -2.24 11.62 -7.44
C LEU A 152 -1.72 11.38 -6.01
N GLU A 153 -2.01 10.23 -5.43
CA GLU A 153 -1.51 9.86 -4.11
C GLU A 153 0.02 9.84 -4.09
N ILE A 154 0.68 9.21 -5.07
CA ILE A 154 2.15 9.25 -5.21
C ILE A 154 2.68 10.67 -5.27
N THR A 155 2.06 11.52 -6.09
CA THR A 155 2.56 12.89 -6.33
C THR A 155 2.35 13.79 -5.12
N SER A 156 1.30 13.53 -4.33
CA SER A 156 0.99 14.28 -3.11
C SER A 156 1.66 13.73 -1.85
N LEU A 157 2.22 12.51 -1.89
CA LEU A 157 2.88 11.88 -0.76
C LEU A 157 4.22 12.55 -0.47
N ALA A 158 4.23 13.42 0.54
CA ALA A 158 5.44 13.99 1.12
C ALA A 158 5.69 13.38 2.52
N GLN A 159 6.96 13.22 2.88
CA GLN A 159 7.39 12.73 4.19
C GLN A 159 6.78 13.59 5.32
N GLY A 160 6.86 14.91 5.19
CA GLY A 160 6.41 15.84 6.22
C GLY A 160 7.03 15.51 7.58
N ASN A 161 6.19 15.27 8.59
CA ASN A 161 6.61 14.89 9.94
C ASN A 161 6.66 13.36 10.17
N MET A 162 6.46 12.56 9.13
CA MET A 162 6.51 11.09 9.24
C MET A 162 7.95 10.58 9.28
N SER A 163 8.15 9.44 9.94
CA SER A 163 9.43 8.72 9.84
C SER A 163 9.67 8.22 8.41
N ILE A 164 10.94 8.02 8.04
CA ILE A 164 11.27 7.50 6.71
C ILE A 164 10.70 6.10 6.49
N PHE A 165 10.61 5.29 7.55
CA PHE A 165 9.98 3.97 7.49
C PHE A 165 8.49 4.06 7.13
N GLU A 166 7.73 4.93 7.79
CA GLU A 166 6.29 5.07 7.52
C GLU A 166 6.05 5.67 6.13
N TYR A 167 6.86 6.65 5.73
CA TYR A 167 6.80 7.26 4.40
C TYR A 167 7.05 6.22 3.30
N PHE A 168 8.17 5.49 3.40
CA PHE A 168 8.54 4.47 2.42
C PHE A 168 7.50 3.34 2.36
N SER A 169 6.95 2.95 3.52
CA SER A 169 5.94 1.90 3.58
C SER A 169 4.64 2.31 2.89
N LYS A 170 4.17 3.54 3.08
CA LYS A 170 3.00 4.08 2.34
C LYS A 170 3.26 4.13 0.84
N LEU A 171 4.39 4.69 0.44
CA LEU A 171 4.75 4.80 -0.96
C LEU A 171 4.86 3.42 -1.64
N ARG A 172 5.42 2.44 -0.93
CA ARG A 172 5.48 1.05 -1.39
C ARG A 172 4.10 0.42 -1.56
N MET A 173 3.17 0.65 -0.63
CA MET A 173 1.80 0.14 -0.77
C MET A 173 1.14 0.66 -2.05
N VAL A 174 1.28 1.96 -2.35
CA VAL A 174 0.70 2.55 -3.57
C VAL A 174 1.37 2.01 -4.83
N TRP A 175 2.69 1.82 -4.83
CA TRP A 175 3.38 1.17 -5.95
C TRP A 175 2.92 -0.28 -6.19
N ASP A 176 2.81 -1.06 -5.12
CA ASP A 176 2.37 -2.45 -5.20
C ASP A 176 0.92 -2.53 -5.73
N GLU A 177 0.07 -1.56 -5.39
CA GLU A 177 -1.31 -1.45 -5.91
C GLU A 177 -1.35 -1.05 -7.40
N ILE A 178 -0.47 -0.16 -7.84
CA ILE A 178 -0.33 0.19 -9.27
C ILE A 178 0.21 -0.98 -10.09
N ASP A 179 1.22 -1.69 -9.58
CA ASP A 179 1.78 -2.88 -10.24
C ASP A 179 0.73 -3.99 -10.42
N MET A 180 -0.22 -4.03 -9.49
CA MET A 180 -1.34 -4.94 -9.52
C MET A 180 -2.37 -4.55 -10.60
N LEU A 181 -2.67 -3.25 -10.73
CA LEU A 181 -3.57 -2.69 -11.75
C LEU A 181 -2.98 -2.82 -13.16
N MET A 182 -1.67 -2.59 -13.27
CA MET A 182 -0.93 -2.51 -14.53
C MET A 182 0.30 -3.42 -14.45
N PRO A 183 0.12 -4.75 -14.53
CA PRO A 183 1.25 -5.67 -14.50
C PRO A 183 2.19 -5.36 -15.65
N THR A 184 3.49 -5.36 -15.36
CA THR A 184 4.53 -5.10 -16.36
C THR A 184 4.42 -6.15 -17.47
N PRO A 185 4.29 -5.73 -18.74
CA PRO A 185 4.13 -6.66 -19.85
C PRO A 185 5.37 -7.55 -19.92
N GLN A 186 5.18 -8.85 -19.76
CA GLN A 186 6.23 -9.84 -19.94
C GLN A 186 6.33 -10.20 -21.40
N CYS A 187 7.55 -10.29 -21.92
CA CYS A 187 7.75 -10.79 -23.27
C CYS A 187 7.26 -12.25 -23.36
N THR A 188 6.36 -12.52 -24.31
CA THR A 188 5.73 -13.84 -24.55
C THR A 188 6.69 -14.91 -25.08
N CYS A 189 7.90 -14.49 -25.40
CA CYS A 189 9.00 -15.24 -25.97
C CYS A 189 9.66 -16.31 -25.07
N GLY A 190 9.19 -16.55 -23.84
CA GLY A 190 9.59 -17.70 -22.98
C GLY A 190 11.06 -17.81 -22.56
N GLY A 191 11.96 -16.98 -23.09
CA GLY A 191 13.40 -17.03 -22.87
C GLY A 191 14.19 -15.96 -23.64
N CYS A 192 13.61 -14.78 -23.87
CA CYS A 192 14.26 -13.77 -24.71
C CYS A 192 15.40 -13.04 -24.01
N THR A 193 16.52 -12.96 -24.72
CA THR A 193 17.70 -12.14 -24.40
C THR A 193 17.56 -10.69 -24.85
N CYS A 194 16.39 -10.28 -25.38
CA CYS A 194 16.11 -8.93 -25.88
C CYS A 194 16.25 -7.83 -24.81
N GLY A 195 16.37 -8.19 -23.54
CA GLY A 195 16.59 -7.23 -22.46
C GLY A 195 15.40 -6.31 -22.19
N VAL A 196 14.29 -6.42 -22.93
CA VAL A 196 13.11 -5.55 -22.80
C VAL A 196 12.49 -5.68 -21.40
N SER A 197 12.25 -6.90 -20.92
CA SER A 197 11.72 -7.10 -19.57
C SER A 197 12.64 -6.52 -18.48
N LYS A 198 13.95 -6.66 -18.66
CA LYS A 198 14.96 -6.07 -17.77
C LYS A 198 14.93 -4.54 -17.85
N ALA A 199 14.94 -3.96 -19.04
CA ALA A 199 14.90 -2.52 -19.26
C ALA A 199 13.60 -1.88 -18.74
N THR A 200 12.45 -2.53 -18.91
CA THR A 200 11.17 -2.07 -18.36
C THR A 200 11.15 -2.12 -16.84
N THR A 201 11.74 -3.17 -16.24
CA THR A 201 11.86 -3.27 -14.78
C THR A 201 12.83 -2.23 -14.25
N ASP A 202 13.98 -2.05 -14.90
CA ASP A 202 14.98 -1.05 -14.55
C ASP A 202 14.37 0.37 -14.63
N GLN A 203 13.62 0.67 -15.70
CA GLN A 203 12.89 1.93 -15.85
C GLN A 203 11.85 2.14 -14.74
N ALA A 204 11.07 1.11 -14.40
CA ALA A 204 10.09 1.19 -13.32
C ALA A 204 10.78 1.43 -11.96
N THR A 205 11.90 0.75 -11.70
CA THR A 205 12.67 0.96 -10.46
C THR A 205 13.27 2.36 -10.40
N PHE A 206 13.70 2.90 -11.53
CA PHE A 206 14.19 4.27 -11.66
C PHE A 206 13.07 5.25 -11.32
N THR A 207 11.91 5.16 -11.96
CA THR A 207 10.75 6.02 -11.68
C THR A 207 10.37 6.01 -10.20
N ARG A 208 10.34 4.83 -9.55
CA ARG A 208 10.06 4.72 -8.11
C ARG A 208 11.11 5.42 -7.25
N LEU A 209 12.38 5.34 -7.64
CA LEU A 209 13.45 6.04 -6.93
C LEU A 209 13.25 7.56 -6.96
N PHE A 210 12.90 8.13 -8.13
CA PHE A 210 12.61 9.56 -8.23
C PHE A 210 11.36 9.93 -7.43
N GLN A 211 10.31 9.12 -7.49
CA GLN A 211 9.10 9.34 -6.68
C GLN A 211 9.40 9.36 -5.19
N PHE A 212 10.28 8.46 -4.71
CA PHE A 212 10.76 8.48 -3.33
C PHE A 212 11.53 9.77 -3.01
N PHE A 213 12.44 10.19 -3.88
CA PHE A 213 13.23 11.41 -3.66
C PHE A 213 12.42 12.71 -3.76
N MET A 214 11.36 12.75 -4.57
CA MET A 214 10.50 13.93 -4.70
C MET A 214 9.72 14.23 -3.43
N GLY A 215 9.33 13.21 -2.65
CA GLY A 215 8.57 13.40 -1.42
C GLY A 215 9.41 13.43 -0.13
N LEU A 216 10.74 13.24 -0.20
CA LEU A 216 11.59 13.36 0.99
C LEU A 216 11.62 14.81 1.52
N SER A 217 11.78 14.96 2.84
CA SER A 217 11.98 16.26 3.47
C SER A 217 13.28 16.92 3.01
N GLU A 218 13.31 18.26 2.95
CA GLU A 218 14.50 19.10 2.68
C GLU A 218 15.69 18.74 3.58
N THR A 219 15.42 18.17 4.76
CA THR A 219 16.46 17.69 5.68
C THR A 219 17.38 16.63 5.05
N PHE A 220 16.95 15.96 3.98
CA PHE A 220 17.70 14.94 3.24
C PHE A 220 18.18 15.42 1.86
N ASP A 221 18.10 16.72 1.53
CA ASP A 221 18.52 17.25 0.23
C ASP A 221 19.95 16.87 -0.14
N HIS A 222 20.87 16.88 0.84
CA HIS A 222 22.26 16.46 0.61
C HIS A 222 22.37 15.01 0.12
N LEU A 223 21.52 14.10 0.62
CA LEU A 223 21.47 12.72 0.13
C LEU A 223 20.82 12.63 -1.24
N ARG A 224 19.79 13.44 -1.50
CA ARG A 224 19.17 13.52 -2.82
C ARG A 224 20.21 13.93 -3.86
N ASP A 225 20.96 14.98 -3.61
CA ASP A 225 21.98 15.49 -4.52
C ASP A 225 23.13 14.48 -4.69
N GLN A 226 23.58 13.85 -3.60
CA GLN A 226 24.60 12.82 -3.66
C GLN A 226 24.13 11.60 -4.48
N LEU A 227 22.88 11.17 -4.32
CA LEU A 227 22.32 10.01 -5.02
C LEU A 227 22.00 10.31 -6.49
N LEU A 228 21.63 11.55 -6.83
CA LEU A 228 21.42 12.00 -8.21
C LEU A 228 22.72 12.08 -9.02
N VAL A 229 23.85 12.32 -8.35
CA VAL A 229 25.19 12.38 -8.98
C VAL A 229 25.83 10.99 -9.13
N MET A 230 25.30 9.96 -8.47
CA MET A 230 25.83 8.60 -8.64
C MET A 230 25.43 8.01 -10.00
N ASP A 231 26.43 7.78 -10.87
CA ASP A 231 26.26 7.18 -12.22
C ASP A 231 25.64 5.77 -12.25
N SER A 232 25.68 5.04 -11.13
CA SER A 232 25.00 3.74 -11.00
C SER A 232 23.86 3.85 -9.99
N VAL A 233 22.64 3.90 -10.51
CA VAL A 233 21.42 4.06 -9.73
C VAL A 233 21.30 2.89 -8.75
N PRO A 234 21.38 3.14 -7.43
CA PRO A 234 21.16 2.09 -6.45
C PRO A 234 19.68 1.68 -6.48
N MET A 235 19.44 0.37 -6.38
CA MET A 235 18.09 -0.20 -6.20
C MET A 235 17.32 0.56 -5.12
N VAL A 236 16.00 0.76 -5.27
CA VAL A 236 15.14 1.54 -4.35
C VAL A 236 15.39 1.17 -2.87
N ASN A 237 15.55 -0.12 -2.57
CA ASN A 237 15.86 -0.61 -1.23
C ASN A 237 17.23 -0.18 -0.69
N LYS A 238 18.24 -0.06 -1.56
CA LYS A 238 19.57 0.44 -1.21
C LYS A 238 19.52 1.94 -0.90
N ALA A 239 18.80 2.73 -1.69
CA ALA A 239 18.56 4.14 -1.39
C ALA A 239 17.82 4.31 -0.04
N TYR A 240 16.75 3.55 0.18
CA TYR A 240 16.05 3.50 1.47
C TYR A 240 16.99 3.18 2.64
N SER A 241 17.87 2.17 2.48
CA SER A 241 18.83 1.80 3.53
C SER A 241 19.87 2.89 3.81
N MET A 242 20.26 3.67 2.81
CA MET A 242 21.20 4.79 2.98
C MET A 242 20.52 5.95 3.73
N VAL A 243 19.28 6.25 3.37
CA VAL A 243 18.49 7.31 4.02
C VAL A 243 18.18 6.93 5.48
N LEU A 244 17.80 5.68 5.75
CA LEU A 244 17.55 5.17 7.11
C LEU A 244 18.79 5.22 7.99
N ARG A 245 19.98 4.97 7.43
CA ARG A 245 21.25 5.10 8.17
C ARG A 245 21.50 6.54 8.62
N VAL A 246 21.19 7.52 7.76
CA VAL A 246 21.38 8.93 8.08
C VAL A 246 20.35 9.45 9.07
N GLU A 247 19.09 8.99 8.99
CA GLU A 247 18.06 9.27 10.00
C GLU A 247 18.55 8.82 11.39
N LYS A 248 18.98 7.56 11.50
CA LYS A 248 19.49 7.00 12.75
C LYS A 248 20.76 7.71 13.24
N GLN A 249 21.64 8.13 12.34
CA GLN A 249 22.83 8.91 12.70
C GLN A 249 22.45 10.30 13.23
N ARG A 250 21.42 10.94 12.68
CA ARG A 250 20.93 12.23 13.17
C ARG A 250 20.29 12.10 14.54
N GLU A 251 19.49 11.06 14.79
CA GLU A 251 18.94 10.78 16.12
C GLU A 251 20.06 10.68 17.17
N VAL A 252 21.09 9.90 16.91
CA VAL A 252 22.25 9.77 17.81
C VAL A 252 22.99 11.10 17.99
N ASN A 253 23.12 11.89 16.93
CA ASN A 253 23.83 13.17 17.01
C ASN A 253 23.03 14.22 17.81
N VAL A 254 21.71 14.25 17.66
CA VAL A 254 20.80 15.09 18.45
C VAL A 254 20.82 14.68 19.93
N ASP A 255 20.85 13.38 20.23
CA ASP A 255 20.98 12.88 21.60
C ASP A 255 22.33 13.26 22.21
N CYS A 256 23.42 13.19 21.44
CA CYS A 256 24.74 13.65 21.87
C CYS A 256 24.79 15.16 22.12
N THR A 257 24.21 16.00 21.25
CA THR A 257 24.18 17.45 21.46
C THR A 257 23.33 17.83 22.67
N ASN A 258 22.17 17.20 22.85
CA ASN A 258 21.32 17.42 24.04
C ASN A 258 22.05 17.00 25.33
N THR A 259 22.79 15.88 25.29
CA THR A 259 23.59 15.42 26.43
C THR A 259 24.75 16.37 26.74
N MET A 260 25.43 16.89 25.72
CA MET A 260 26.52 17.86 25.87
C MET A 260 26.03 19.23 26.35
N GLU A 261 24.88 19.71 25.87
CA GLU A 261 24.28 20.97 26.32
C GLU A 261 23.78 20.87 27.77
N ASN A 262 23.19 19.73 28.15
CA ASN A 262 22.81 19.45 29.53
C ASN A 262 24.03 19.31 30.46
N ALA A 263 25.13 18.71 29.99
CA ALA A 263 26.40 18.66 30.72
C ALA A 263 27.07 20.04 30.83
N ALA A 264 27.01 20.87 29.79
CA ALA A 264 27.53 22.24 29.80
C ALA A 264 26.76 23.17 30.77
N MET A 265 25.44 22.97 30.92
CA MET A 265 24.65 23.63 31.97
C MET A 265 25.00 23.15 33.39
N GLN A 266 25.48 21.91 33.57
CA GLN A 266 25.95 21.41 34.87
C GLN A 266 27.33 21.94 35.26
N VAL A 267 28.24 22.20 34.31
CA VAL A 267 29.57 22.76 34.62
C VAL A 267 29.50 24.23 35.08
N ARG A 268 28.49 24.99 34.65
CA ARG A 268 28.25 26.36 35.17
C ARG A 268 27.67 26.39 36.59
N ALA A 269 27.18 25.26 37.12
CA ALA A 269 26.63 25.17 38.47
C ALA A 269 27.68 24.78 39.54
N GLY A 270 28.90 24.40 39.13
CA GLY A 270 29.89 23.76 40.01
C GLY A 270 30.94 24.65 40.67
N ASN A 271 30.93 25.98 40.49
CA ASN A 271 31.95 26.84 41.09
C ASN A 271 31.37 28.12 41.69
N LYS A 272 30.88 28.02 42.94
CA LYS A 272 30.65 29.19 43.80
C LYS A 272 31.76 29.24 44.86
N ARG A 273 32.81 30.00 44.58
CA ARG A 273 33.60 30.63 45.66
C ARG A 273 32.73 31.70 46.31
N GLU A 274 32.73 31.69 47.65
CA GLU A 274 32.03 32.64 48.49
C GLU A 274 32.42 34.08 48.13
N TYR A 275 31.44 34.84 47.66
CA TYR A 275 31.45 36.28 47.66
C TYR A 275 30.15 36.72 48.31
N ILE A 276 30.25 37.44 49.42
CA ILE A 276 29.11 37.99 50.17
C ILE A 276 28.74 39.32 49.51
N PRO A 277 27.59 39.46 48.82
CA PRO A 277 27.09 40.76 48.41
C PRO A 277 26.04 41.22 49.42
N THR A 278 26.26 42.43 49.93
CA THR A 278 25.29 43.17 50.72
C THR A 278 23.95 43.25 49.98
N GLN A 279 22.88 42.92 50.69
CA GLN A 279 21.52 42.81 50.17
C GLN A 279 21.04 44.13 49.53
N ARG A 280 20.76 44.10 48.23
CA ARG A 280 19.64 44.85 47.65
C ARG A 280 18.74 43.88 46.91
N ARG A 281 17.66 43.48 47.58
CA ARG A 281 16.58 42.66 47.03
C ARG A 281 15.85 43.43 45.94
N TYR A 282 16.07 43.09 44.68
CA TYR A 282 15.07 43.30 43.62
C TYR A 282 14.24 42.03 43.48
N THR A 283 13.13 42.00 44.21
CA THR A 283 12.06 41.03 43.98
C THR A 283 11.36 41.40 42.68
N TYR A 284 11.38 40.50 41.70
CA TYR A 284 10.39 40.48 40.61
C TYR A 284 9.00 40.37 41.24
N LYS A 285 8.29 41.49 41.35
CA LYS A 285 6.90 41.54 41.81
C LYS A 285 5.98 41.46 40.59
N ASN A 286 5.58 40.23 40.27
CA ASN A 286 4.31 39.99 39.58
C ASN A 286 3.19 40.63 40.42
N GLY A 287 2.45 41.58 39.85
CA GLY A 287 1.19 42.08 40.43
C GLY A 287 1.10 43.58 40.76
N GLN A 288 1.80 44.48 40.06
CA GLN A 288 1.52 45.92 40.18
C GLN A 288 0.39 46.35 39.23
N PHE A 289 -0.69 46.87 39.78
CA PHE A 289 -1.86 47.41 39.07
C PHE A 289 -1.94 48.93 39.31
N CYS A 290 -2.16 49.70 38.24
CA CYS A 290 -2.26 51.14 38.35
C CYS A 290 -3.69 51.55 38.77
N SER A 291 -3.83 52.16 39.95
CA SER A 291 -5.12 52.58 40.52
C SER A 291 -5.88 53.62 39.68
N ASN A 292 -5.24 54.27 38.70
CA ASN A 292 -5.86 55.32 37.89
C ASN A 292 -6.23 54.89 36.46
N CYS A 293 -5.61 53.83 35.92
CA CYS A 293 -5.88 53.35 34.57
C CYS A 293 -6.32 51.88 34.50
N ASN A 294 -6.39 51.20 35.65
CA ASN A 294 -6.80 49.80 35.82
C ASN A 294 -6.05 48.80 34.92
N ARG A 295 -4.82 49.12 34.49
CA ARG A 295 -3.96 48.22 33.71
C ARG A 295 -2.83 47.69 34.59
N SER A 296 -2.51 46.40 34.43
CA SER A 296 -1.42 45.72 35.12
C SER A 296 -0.06 46.03 34.46
N GLY A 297 1.00 46.06 35.27
CA GLY A 297 2.38 46.22 34.82
C GLY A 297 3.06 47.54 35.17
N HIS A 298 2.39 48.48 35.84
CA HIS A 298 2.99 49.75 36.30
C HIS A 298 2.22 50.37 37.48
N THR A 299 2.85 51.25 38.25
CA THR A 299 2.23 52.00 39.37
C THR A 299 1.74 53.39 38.92
N ARG A 300 0.97 54.10 39.77
CA ARG A 300 0.43 55.44 39.47
C ARG A 300 1.52 56.44 39.01
N ASP A 301 2.71 56.36 39.62
CA ASP A 301 3.85 57.27 39.37
C ASP A 301 4.57 57.03 38.02
N THR A 302 4.26 55.92 37.35
CA THR A 302 4.83 55.54 36.03
C THR A 302 3.74 55.44 34.96
N CYS A 303 2.55 55.98 35.25
CA CYS A 303 1.41 55.89 34.35
C CYS A 303 1.54 56.89 33.19
N PHE A 304 1.71 56.38 31.97
CA PHE A 304 1.79 57.19 30.76
C PHE A 304 0.52 58.03 30.48
N LYS A 305 -0.63 57.68 31.08
CA LYS A 305 -1.85 58.51 31.03
C LYS A 305 -1.79 59.76 31.93
N LEU A 306 -0.98 59.74 33.00
CA LEU A 306 -0.83 60.87 33.93
C LEU A 306 0.39 61.74 33.62
N HIS A 307 1.51 61.11 33.25
CA HIS A 307 2.79 61.81 33.02
C HIS A 307 3.06 62.18 31.56
N GLY A 308 2.12 61.87 30.66
CA GLY A 308 2.29 62.03 29.23
C GLY A 308 3.17 60.93 28.61
N THR A 309 2.95 60.65 27.33
CA THR A 309 3.67 59.60 26.63
C THR A 309 5.06 60.10 26.21
N PRO A 310 6.16 59.46 26.67
CA PRO A 310 7.51 59.81 26.23
C PRO A 310 7.71 59.58 24.74
N ASP A 311 8.52 60.41 24.08
CA ASP A 311 8.70 60.35 22.63
C ASP A 311 9.30 59.02 22.15
N TRP A 312 10.20 58.41 22.94
CA TRP A 312 10.73 57.07 22.66
C TRP A 312 9.64 55.98 22.56
N TYR A 313 8.51 56.13 23.26
CA TYR A 313 7.41 55.18 23.23
C TYR A 313 6.51 55.38 22.01
N LYS A 314 6.41 56.61 21.49
CA LYS A 314 5.71 56.90 20.24
C LYS A 314 6.48 56.31 19.05
N ASP A 315 7.80 56.45 19.04
CA ASP A 315 8.67 55.88 18.01
C ASP A 315 8.58 54.35 17.97
N LEU A 316 8.47 53.71 19.14
CA LEU A 316 8.30 52.25 19.25
C LEU A 316 6.95 51.78 18.68
N ILE A 317 5.88 52.55 18.89
CA ILE A 317 4.55 52.27 18.34
C ILE A 317 4.56 52.47 16.82
N GLU A 318 5.20 53.53 16.31
CA GLU A 318 5.35 53.74 14.86
C GLU A 318 6.14 52.62 14.19
N LYS A 319 7.22 52.14 14.81
CA LYS A 319 7.98 50.99 14.30
C LYS A 319 7.13 49.73 14.22
N LYS A 320 6.38 49.42 15.29
CA LYS A 320 5.46 48.27 15.31
C LYS A 320 4.31 48.41 14.32
N LYS A 321 3.84 49.63 14.04
CA LYS A 321 2.79 49.88 13.05
C LYS A 321 3.30 49.64 11.62
N LYS A 322 4.52 50.11 11.31
CA LYS A 322 5.20 49.84 10.02
C LYS A 322 5.46 48.35 9.80
N GLU A 323 5.87 47.60 10.83
CA GLU A 323 6.03 46.14 10.75
C GLU A 323 4.70 45.42 10.49
N ARG A 324 3.60 45.89 11.11
CA ARG A 324 2.28 45.27 10.97
C ARG A 324 1.61 45.59 9.63
N ASP A 325 1.82 46.79 9.09
CA ASP A 325 1.33 47.18 7.76
C ASP A 325 2.14 46.49 6.63
N GLY A 326 3.44 46.23 6.86
CA GLY A 326 4.28 45.43 5.95
C GLY A 326 3.84 43.96 5.82
N ILE A 327 3.42 43.33 6.93
CA ILE A 327 2.90 41.94 6.92
C ILE A 327 1.54 41.86 6.20
N ARG A 328 0.72 42.92 6.28
CA ARG A 328 -0.60 42.98 5.62
C ARG A 328 -0.49 43.18 4.11
N GLY A 329 0.49 43.98 3.65
CA GLY A 329 0.79 44.16 2.22
C GLY A 329 1.36 42.91 1.56
N TYR A 330 2.16 42.12 2.30
CA TYR A 330 2.71 40.85 1.80
C TYR A 330 1.63 39.77 1.63
N ASN A 331 0.70 39.64 2.58
CA ASN A 331 -0.41 38.68 2.46
C ASN A 331 -1.42 39.04 1.34
N ALA A 332 -1.66 40.33 1.08
CA ALA A 332 -2.53 40.74 -0.02
C ALA A 332 -1.92 40.46 -1.42
N GLN A 333 -0.60 40.56 -1.56
CA GLN A 333 0.10 40.21 -2.81
C GLN A 333 0.15 38.69 -3.06
N VAL A 334 0.16 37.87 -2.01
CA VAL A 334 0.14 36.41 -2.14
C VAL A 334 -1.26 35.91 -2.56
N GLU A 335 -2.35 36.50 -2.07
CA GLU A 335 -3.71 36.14 -2.48
C GLU A 335 -4.04 36.52 -3.94
N GLU A 336 -3.51 37.64 -4.45
CA GLU A 336 -3.75 38.08 -5.84
C GLU A 336 -2.95 37.26 -6.87
N GLN A 337 -1.76 36.77 -6.51
CA GLN A 337 -0.96 35.88 -7.38
C GLN A 337 -1.49 34.45 -7.41
N GLN A 338 -2.08 33.97 -6.32
CA GLN A 338 -2.62 32.61 -6.23
C GLN A 338 -3.94 32.44 -7.02
N TYR A 339 -4.67 33.53 -7.27
CA TYR A 339 -5.91 33.51 -8.06
C TYR A 339 -5.67 33.54 -9.59
N HIS A 340 -4.53 34.07 -10.05
CA HIS A 340 -4.23 34.15 -11.49
C HIS A 340 -3.48 32.94 -12.07
N GLN A 341 -3.05 31.98 -11.24
CA GLN A 341 -2.35 30.79 -11.70
C GLN A 341 -3.24 29.55 -11.89
N PHE A 342 -4.52 29.63 -11.49
CA PHE A 342 -5.53 28.58 -11.75
C PHE A 342 -6.58 29.06 -12.76
N GLN A 343 -6.16 29.25 -14.02
CA GLN A 343 -7.09 29.21 -15.14
C GLN A 343 -7.05 27.82 -15.78
N VAL A 344 -8.22 27.19 -15.80
CA VAL A 344 -8.58 25.81 -16.15
C VAL A 344 -8.60 25.43 -17.67
N PRO A 345 -8.24 26.23 -18.70
CA PRO A 345 -8.42 25.76 -20.08
C PRO A 345 -7.43 24.68 -20.57
N LYS A 346 -6.27 24.50 -19.92
CA LYS A 346 -5.21 23.59 -20.43
C LYS A 346 -5.39 22.12 -20.06
N GLN A 347 -6.09 21.82 -18.96
CA GLN A 347 -6.26 20.43 -18.52
C GLN A 347 -7.39 19.72 -19.26
N GLU A 348 -8.44 20.43 -19.68
CA GLU A 348 -9.52 19.86 -20.49
C GLU A 348 -9.05 19.50 -21.92
N ALA A 349 -8.17 20.31 -22.52
CA ALA A 349 -7.59 20.02 -23.83
C ALA A 349 -6.72 18.75 -23.82
N LEU A 350 -5.88 18.58 -22.78
CA LEU A 350 -5.04 17.39 -22.61
C LEU A 350 -5.87 16.12 -22.33
N LEU A 351 -6.97 16.24 -21.58
CA LEU A 351 -7.89 15.12 -21.36
C LEU A 351 -8.66 14.74 -22.64
N GLN A 352 -9.07 15.71 -23.46
CA GLN A 352 -9.73 15.42 -24.74
C GLN A 352 -8.77 14.82 -25.77
N GLU A 353 -7.50 15.22 -25.75
CA GLU A 353 -6.45 14.65 -26.61
C GLU A 353 -6.10 13.21 -26.21
N LEU A 354 -5.98 12.93 -24.90
CA LEU A 354 -5.80 11.58 -24.38
C LEU A 354 -6.99 10.65 -24.66
N VAL A 355 -8.23 11.16 -24.55
CA VAL A 355 -9.44 10.41 -24.90
C VAL A 355 -9.54 10.13 -26.40
N SER A 356 -9.00 11.01 -27.24
CA SER A 356 -8.96 10.81 -28.70
C SER A 356 -7.92 9.79 -29.11
N LEU A 357 -6.75 9.76 -28.46
CA LEU A 357 -5.71 8.75 -28.69
C LEU A 357 -6.17 7.34 -28.28
N MET A 358 -6.90 7.23 -27.18
CA MET A 358 -7.46 5.95 -26.73
C MET A 358 -8.59 5.40 -27.61
N LYS A 359 -9.20 6.22 -28.48
CA LYS A 359 -10.26 5.82 -29.42
C LYS A 359 -9.74 5.55 -30.84
N GLY A 360 -8.45 5.78 -31.08
CA GLY A 360 -7.83 5.77 -32.40
C GLY A 360 -6.85 4.62 -32.65
N GLU A 361 -7.15 3.39 -32.22
CA GLU A 361 -6.43 2.21 -32.71
C GLU A 361 -7.38 1.31 -33.50
N GLY A 362 -7.43 1.55 -34.80
CA GLY A 362 -8.29 0.79 -35.69
C GLY A 362 -8.15 1.12 -37.16
N HIS A 363 -6.96 1.43 -37.69
CA HIS A 363 -6.74 1.35 -39.13
C HIS A 363 -5.32 0.91 -39.48
N TYR A 364 -5.24 -0.37 -39.87
CA TYR A 364 -4.24 -0.96 -40.75
C TYR A 364 -3.99 -0.04 -41.95
N VAL A 365 -2.74 0.34 -42.21
CA VAL A 365 -2.31 0.83 -43.52
C VAL A 365 -1.25 -0.13 -44.04
N GLN A 366 -1.65 -0.86 -45.08
CA GLN A 366 -0.76 -1.60 -45.97
C GLN A 366 0.21 -0.62 -46.65
N MET A 367 1.51 -0.92 -46.59
CA MET A 367 2.40 -0.92 -47.75
C MET A 367 3.45 -2.01 -47.54
#